data_AF-A0A961T8K9-F1
#
_entry.id   AF-A0A961T8K9-F1
#
_cell.length_a   1.000
_cell.length_b   1.000
_cell.length_c   1.000
_cell.angle_alpha   90.00
_cell.angle_beta   90.00
_cell.angle_gamma   90.00
#
_symmetry.space_group_name_H-M   'P 1'
#
loop_
_entity.id
_entity.type
_entity.pdbx_description
1 polymer ?
#
loop_
_entity_poly.entity_id
_entity_poly.type
_entity_poly.pdbx_seq_one_letter_code
_entity_poly.pdbx_strand_id
1 'polypeptide(L)' 'MAKSRKPPGSRKETASGRRPHSGGEPHFPTREQVLSFISDNPGETGKREIARAFNIKGAAKITLKAMLKELAEEGLIE' A
#
# COMPACT_ATOMS: atom_id res chain seq x y z
N MET A 1 29.75 3.46 9.46
CA MET A 1 28.59 2.93 8.71
C MET A 1 27.30 3.53 9.26
N ALA A 2 26.76 4.58 8.66
CA ALA A 2 25.39 5.02 8.93
C ALA A 2 24.59 4.83 7.63
N LYS A 3 23.68 3.86 7.61
CA LYS A 3 22.83 3.62 6.44
C LYS A 3 21.83 4.77 6.34
N SER A 4 22.15 5.74 5.48
CA SER A 4 21.20 6.67 4.90
C SER A 4 20.03 5.89 4.31
N ARG A 5 18.83 6.02 4.88
CA ARG A 5 17.59 5.60 4.24
C ARG A 5 16.52 6.66 4.44
N LYS A 6 16.68 7.72 3.63
CA LYS A 6 15.70 8.58 2.98
C LYS A 6 14.30 8.68 3.65
N PRO A 7 13.93 9.85 4.18
CA PRO A 7 12.53 10.23 4.28
C PRO A 7 12.10 10.87 2.94
N PRO A 8 11.05 10.41 2.25
CA PRO A 8 10.31 11.28 1.37
C PRO A 8 9.17 11.90 2.17
N GLY A 9 9.26 13.21 2.34
CA GLY A 9 8.32 14.00 3.12
C GLY A 9 6.88 13.84 2.66
N SER A 10 6.01 13.64 3.66
CA SER A 10 4.63 14.07 3.66
C SER A 10 4.56 15.57 3.35
N ARG A 11 4.50 15.94 2.07
CA ARG A 11 4.16 17.30 1.67
C ARG A 11 3.05 17.29 0.63
N LYS A 12 1.87 17.62 1.18
CA LYS A 12 0.59 17.98 0.56
C LYS A 12 -0.30 16.81 0.13
N GLU A 13 -1.20 16.44 1.05
CA GLU A 13 -2.60 16.78 0.78
C GLU A 13 -3.22 17.43 2.03
N THR A 14 -3.40 18.74 1.91
CA THR A 14 -4.23 19.55 2.79
C THR A 14 -5.69 19.30 2.44
N ALA A 15 -6.52 19.16 3.48
CA ALA A 15 -7.99 19.17 3.46
C ALA A 15 -8.73 17.85 3.21
N SER A 16 -8.69 16.94 4.18
CA SER A 16 -9.95 16.45 4.80
C SER A 16 -9.64 15.62 6.04
N GLY A 17 -10.17 16.01 7.19
CA GLY A 17 -10.27 15.15 8.37
C GLY A 17 -11.27 14.01 8.16
N ARG A 18 -11.06 13.17 7.15
CA ARG A 18 -11.79 11.92 6.96
C ARG A 18 -10.79 10.79 6.99
N ARG A 19 -10.79 10.10 8.13
CA ARG A 19 -10.27 8.74 8.31
C ARG A 19 -10.43 7.98 6.99
N PRO A 20 -9.37 7.40 6.39
CA PRO A 20 -9.54 6.63 5.17
C PRO A 20 -10.33 5.38 5.54
N HIS A 21 -11.65 5.44 5.30
CA HIS A 21 -12.57 4.34 5.14
C HIS A 21 -12.61 3.31 6.29
N SER A 22 -12.91 3.80 7.50
CA SER A 22 -13.69 2.98 8.44
C SER A 22 -15.14 2.94 7.96
N GLY A 23 -15.48 2.12 6.96
CA GLY A 23 -16.83 2.10 6.41
C GLY A 23 -17.07 1.12 5.26
N GLY A 24 -17.14 -0.17 5.58
CA GLY A 24 -18.26 -1.02 5.12
C GLY A 24 -18.44 -1.39 3.65
N GLU A 25 -17.52 -1.09 2.72
CA GLU A 25 -17.67 -1.55 1.32
C GLU A 25 -16.51 -2.45 0.90
N PRO A 26 -16.76 -3.60 0.24
CA PRO A 26 -15.74 -4.57 -0.15
C PRO A 26 -14.99 -4.10 -1.41
N HIS A 27 -14.41 -2.90 -1.34
CA HIS A 27 -13.69 -2.31 -2.45
C HIS A 27 -12.22 -2.69 -2.35
N PHE A 28 -11.69 -3.15 -3.49
CA PHE A 28 -10.29 -3.47 -3.65
C PHE A 28 -9.42 -2.23 -3.32
N PRO A 29 -8.29 -2.38 -2.60
CA PRO A 29 -7.50 -1.23 -2.17
C PRO A 29 -6.89 -0.49 -3.37
N THR A 30 -6.72 0.81 -3.21
CA THR A 30 -6.03 1.65 -4.19
C THR A 30 -4.52 1.54 -4.04
N ARG A 31 -3.78 1.94 -5.10
CA ARG A 31 -2.31 1.99 -5.08
C ARG A 31 -1.77 2.77 -3.89
N GLU A 32 -2.34 3.94 -3.62
CA GLU A 32 -1.94 4.80 -2.50
C GLU A 32 -2.16 4.15 -1.14
N GLN A 33 -3.27 3.42 -0.96
CA GLN A 33 -3.53 2.68 0.28
C GLN A 33 -2.53 1.56 0.49
N VAL A 34 -2.16 0.85 -0.57
CA VAL A 34 -1.12 -0.19 -0.53
C VAL A 34 0.24 0.42 -0.18
N LEU A 35 0.60 1.56 -0.77
CA LEU A 35 1.84 2.27 -0.48
C LEU A 35 1.90 2.81 0.95
N SER A 36 0.79 3.35 1.46
CA SER A 36 0.68 3.76 2.86
C SER A 36 0.89 2.57 3.77
N PHE A 37 0.20 1.45 3.52
CA PHE A 37 0.34 0.23 4.32
C PHE A 37 1.79 -0.29 4.33
N ILE A 38 2.46 -0.28 3.19
CA ILE A 38 3.87 -0.69 3.06
C ILE A 38 4.80 0.26 3.82
N SER A 39 4.53 1.56 3.75
CA SER A 39 5.30 2.59 4.47
C SER A 39 5.14 2.46 5.99
N ASP A 40 3.93 2.13 6.45
CA ASP A 40 3.60 1.87 7.86
C ASP A 40 4.15 0.53 8.35
N ASN A 41 4.27 -0.47 7.47
CA ASN A 41 4.74 -1.82 7.77
C ASN A 41 5.96 -2.20 6.92
N PRO A 42 7.14 -1.60 7.18
CA PRO A 42 8.36 -1.89 6.44
C PRO A 42 8.82 -3.33 6.72
N GLY A 43 8.42 -4.26 5.84
CA GLY A 43 8.67 -5.70 5.97
C GLY A 43 7.47 -6.55 5.54
N GLU A 44 6.28 -5.96 5.48
CA GLU A 44 5.04 -6.61 5.04
C GLU A 44 4.65 -6.21 3.60
N THR A 45 5.65 -6.06 2.72
CA THR A 45 5.46 -5.71 1.30
C THR A 45 5.03 -6.89 0.44
N GLY A 46 5.03 -8.09 1.02
CA GLY A 46 4.66 -9.30 0.33
C GLY A 46 3.18 -9.35 -0.05
N LYS A 47 2.90 -9.96 -1.20
CA LYS A 47 1.54 -10.18 -1.71
C LYS A 47 0.61 -10.84 -0.66
N ARG A 48 1.15 -11.72 0.20
CA ARG A 48 0.36 -12.48 1.18
C ARG A 48 -0.05 -11.61 2.36
N GLU A 49 0.81 -10.69 2.75
CA GLU A 49 0.67 -9.77 3.88
C GLU A 49 -0.36 -8.70 3.52
N ILE A 50 -0.18 -8.06 2.37
CA ILE A 50 -1.11 -7.05 1.82
C ILE A 50 -2.48 -7.68 1.57
N ALA A 51 -2.54 -8.89 0.99
CA ALA A 51 -3.82 -9.58 0.80
C ALA A 51 -4.54 -9.89 2.13
N ARG A 52 -3.79 -10.16 3.21
CA ARG A 52 -4.39 -10.39 4.54
C ARG A 52 -4.90 -9.08 5.15
N ALA A 53 -4.10 -8.02 5.09
CA ALA A 53 -4.45 -6.69 5.62
C ALA A 53 -5.73 -6.11 4.97
N PHE A 54 -5.86 -6.26 3.65
CA PHE A 54 -7.02 -5.78 2.90
C PHE A 54 -8.10 -6.85 2.67
N ASN A 55 -7.98 -8.01 3.32
CA ASN A 55 -8.93 -9.12 3.22
C ASN A 55 -9.22 -9.58 1.78
N ILE A 56 -8.23 -9.51 0.89
CA ILE A 56 -8.30 -9.85 -0.54
C ILE A 56 -8.25 -11.37 -0.74
N LYS A 57 -9.26 -11.91 -1.43
CA LYS A 57 -9.45 -13.35 -1.64
C LYS A 57 -9.70 -13.71 -3.10
N GLY A 58 -9.46 -14.97 -3.45
CA GLY A 58 -9.74 -15.51 -4.79
C GLY A 58 -9.09 -14.74 -5.94
N ALA A 59 -9.88 -14.42 -6.97
CA ALA A 59 -9.45 -13.73 -8.19
C ALA A 59 -8.84 -12.35 -7.94
N ALA A 60 -9.26 -11.64 -6.88
CA ALA A 60 -8.73 -10.33 -6.55
C ALA A 60 -7.23 -10.37 -6.18
N LYS A 61 -6.69 -11.53 -5.78
CA LYS A 61 -5.25 -11.72 -5.58
C LYS A 61 -4.44 -11.61 -6.88
N ILE A 62 -5.06 -11.82 -8.04
CA ILE A 62 -4.42 -11.66 -9.35
C ILE A 62 -4.26 -10.17 -9.64
N THR A 63 -5.34 -9.40 -9.45
CA THR A 63 -5.32 -7.93 -9.54
C THR A 63 -4.28 -7.32 -8.62
N LEU A 64 -4.21 -7.80 -7.36
CA LEU A 64 -3.19 -7.34 -6.42
C LEU A 64 -1.77 -7.63 -6.90
N LYS A 65 -1.53 -8.81 -7.48
CA LYS A 65 -0.20 -9.16 -8.02
C LYS A 65 0.18 -8.21 -9.16
N ALA A 66 -0.75 -7.93 -10.07
CA ALA A 66 -0.50 -7.01 -11.19
C ALA A 66 -0.15 -5.61 -10.67
N MET A 67 -0.96 -5.09 -9.75
CA MET A 67 -0.72 -3.78 -9.13
C MET A 67 0.62 -3.72 -8.39
N LEU A 68 0.98 -4.73 -7.59
CA LEU A 68 2.27 -4.77 -6.91
C LEU A 68 3.44 -4.82 -7.89
N LYS A 69 3.29 -5.54 -9.00
CA LYS A 69 4.32 -5.59 -10.04
C LYS A 69 4.51 -4.21 -10.68
N GLU A 70 3.43 -3.52 -11.04
CA GLU A 70 3.49 -2.15 -11.57
C GLU A 70 4.18 -1.20 -10.58
N LEU A 71 3.78 -1.22 -9.30
CA LEU A 71 4.39 -0.40 -8.25
C LEU A 71 5.89 -0.70 -8.06
N ALA A 72 6.29 -1.97 -8.18
CA ALA A 72 7.69 -2.37 -8.09
C ALA A 72 8.48 -1.91 -9.33
N GLU A 73 7.88 -2.01 -10.53
CA GLU A 73 8.48 -1.54 -11.79
C GLU A 73 8.66 -0.01 -11.80
N GLU A 74 7.75 0.73 -11.15
CA GLU A 74 7.88 2.17 -10.92
C GLU A 74 8.92 2.54 -9.84
N GLY A 75 9.47 1.55 -9.12
CA GLY A 75 10.43 1.77 -8.05
C GLY A 75 9.83 2.36 -6.78
N LEU A 76 8.51 2.19 -6.60
CA LEU A 76 7.78 2.65 -5.40
C LEU A 76 7.85 1.64 -4.25
N ILE A 77 8.08 0.35 -4.55
CA ILE A 77 8.17 -0.75 -3.58
C ILE A 77 9.28 -1.75 -3.98
N GLU A 78 9.85 -2.47 -3.00
CA GLU A 78 10.91 -3.50 -3.17
C GLU A 78 10.44 -4.90 -2.73
#